data_AF-A0AAE2XXT1-F1
#
_entry.id   AF-A0AAE2XXT1-F1
#
_cell.length_a   1.000
_cell.length_b   1.000
_cell.length_c   1.000
_cell.angle_alpha   90.00
_cell.angle_beta   90.00
_cell.angle_gamma   90.00
#
_symmetry.space_group_name_H-M   'P 1'
#
loop_
_entity.id
_entity.type
_entity.pdbx_description
1 polymer ?
#
loop_
_entity_poly.entity_id
_entity_poly.type
_entity_poly.pdbx_seq_one_letter_code
_entity_poly.pdbx_strand_id
1 'polypeptide(L)'
;MSKGALLTGTVGGIMGAVTAVFGIVWVFVHVIFSNEIVSYCSMLSNYLIGMIYPDFPRFYALSQYPIPYFPSASLFGVASFILAMLLIVTGILFGLGFYGTYKIGGGIMGVVGLASSVKGMVAGALLIIVGNLTTGYVYAYTLVEMASVPFYPVTTPNFVVMWIGFIVLGVTCIILGSASMRVREMTEKPSAFYAAGTLSILCAVDFIAGGLVNIVGGHTMGGLLRLLGLMNQLREGSSLAGIYIIGFALIFIAFILWAWAFYSSRSL
;
A
#
# COMPACT_ATOMS: atom_id res chain seq x y z
N MET A 1 1.77 -1.54 -35.91
CA MET A 1 1.67 -1.04 -34.51
C MET A 1 2.07 0.42 -34.41
N SER A 2 1.50 1.21 -33.50
CA SER A 2 2.01 2.57 -33.21
C SER A 2 3.28 2.45 -32.38
N LYS A 3 4.45 2.76 -32.96
CA LYS A 3 5.74 2.73 -32.27
C LYS A 3 5.74 3.56 -30.97
N GLY A 4 4.97 4.66 -30.95
CA GLY A 4 4.82 5.52 -29.78
C GLY A 4 4.15 4.81 -28.60
N ALA A 5 3.11 4.01 -28.84
CA ALA A 5 2.42 3.32 -27.74
C ALA A 5 3.24 2.17 -27.16
N LEU A 6 3.97 1.42 -28.00
CA LEU A 6 4.91 0.41 -27.52
C LEU A 6 6.05 1.04 -26.70
N LEU A 7 6.51 2.23 -27.09
CA LEU A 7 7.46 3.01 -26.29
C LEU A 7 6.89 3.35 -24.92
N THR A 8 5.66 3.89 -24.88
CA THR A 8 4.97 4.22 -23.63
C THR A 8 4.76 2.99 -22.75
N GLY A 9 4.44 1.83 -23.33
CA GLY A 9 4.29 0.57 -22.59
C GLY A 9 5.59 0.07 -21.96
N THR A 10 6.71 0.15 -22.70
CA THR A 10 8.03 -0.17 -22.12
C THR A 10 8.39 0.79 -20.98
N VAL A 11 8.20 2.09 -21.19
CA VAL A 11 8.47 3.11 -20.14
C VAL A 11 7.56 2.88 -18.93
N GLY A 12 6.28 2.54 -19.15
CA GLY A 12 5.35 2.17 -18.10
C GLY A 12 5.79 0.94 -17.30
N GLY A 13 6.32 -0.08 -17.97
CA GLY A 13 6.90 -1.25 -17.28
C GLY A 13 8.14 -0.90 -16.45
N ILE A 14 9.05 -0.07 -16.98
CA ILE A 14 10.22 0.41 -16.20
C ILE A 14 9.77 1.22 -14.98
N MET A 15 8.84 2.16 -15.16
CA MET A 15 8.28 2.94 -14.06
C MET A 15 7.55 2.06 -13.04
N GLY A 16 6.86 1.01 -13.48
CA GLY A 16 6.23 0.03 -12.60
C GLY A 16 7.24 -0.75 -11.77
N ALA A 17 8.38 -1.13 -12.35
CA ALA A 17 9.47 -1.76 -11.60
C ALA A 17 10.03 -0.81 -10.51
N VAL A 18 10.22 0.47 -10.85
CA VAL A 18 10.61 1.50 -9.86
C VAL A 18 9.56 1.65 -8.77
N THR A 19 8.27 1.65 -9.14
CA THR A 19 7.14 1.73 -8.20
C THR A 19 7.14 0.56 -7.23
N ALA A 20 7.42 -0.65 -7.72
CA ALA A 20 7.48 -1.85 -6.88
C ALA A 20 8.64 -1.79 -5.87
N VAL A 21 9.81 -1.30 -6.27
CA VAL A 21 10.94 -1.05 -5.35
C VAL A 21 10.56 -0.03 -4.27
N PHE A 22 9.92 1.08 -4.66
CA PHE A 22 9.40 2.06 -3.70
C PHE A 22 8.31 1.47 -2.81
N GLY A 23 7.52 0.52 -3.30
CA GLY A 23 6.56 -0.24 -2.50
C GLY A 23 7.23 -1.06 -1.39
N ILE A 24 8.36 -1.72 -1.69
CA ILE A 24 9.16 -2.43 -0.69
C ILE A 24 9.71 -1.46 0.36
N VAL A 25 10.27 -0.33 -0.08
CA VAL A 25 10.76 0.73 0.83
C VAL A 25 9.62 1.24 1.72
N TRP A 26 8.45 1.46 1.14
CA TRP A 26 7.26 1.87 1.87
C TRP A 26 6.88 0.87 2.96
N VAL A 27 6.94 -0.45 2.69
CA VAL A 27 6.67 -1.49 3.70
C VAL A 27 7.66 -1.41 4.86
N PHE A 28 8.96 -1.18 4.59
CA PHE A 28 9.94 -1.00 5.67
C PHE A 28 9.65 0.23 6.52
N VAL A 29 9.31 1.37 5.89
CA VAL A 29 8.93 2.59 6.61
C VAL A 29 7.65 2.37 7.43
N HIS A 30 6.67 1.64 6.89
CA HIS A 30 5.46 1.25 7.60
C HIS A 30 5.75 0.41 8.85
N VAL A 31 6.65 -0.57 8.76
CA VAL A 31 7.04 -1.42 9.90
C VAL A 31 7.70 -0.59 10.99
N ILE A 32 8.64 0.28 10.64
CA ILE A 32 9.32 1.18 11.59
C ILE A 32 8.29 2.06 12.29
N PHE A 33 7.43 2.73 11.50
CA PHE A 33 6.35 3.56 12.02
C PHE A 33 5.41 2.78 12.95
N SER A 34 4.99 1.58 12.55
CA SER A 34 4.06 0.75 13.33
C SER A 34 4.67 0.37 14.68
N ASN A 35 5.95 0.00 14.72
CA ASN A 35 6.64 -0.33 15.96
C ASN A 35 6.78 0.88 16.90
N GLU A 36 7.09 2.05 16.35
CA GLU A 36 7.18 3.30 17.12
C GLU A 36 5.82 3.67 17.73
N ILE A 37 4.75 3.62 16.94
CA ILE A 37 3.39 3.91 17.44
C ILE A 37 2.92 2.86 18.45
N VAL A 38 3.18 1.57 18.24
CA VAL A 38 2.85 0.53 19.24
C VAL A 38 3.55 0.78 20.56
N SER A 39 4.84 1.18 20.52
CA SER A 39 5.59 1.55 21.72
C SER A 39 4.98 2.77 22.41
N TYR A 40 4.70 3.83 21.65
CA TYR A 40 4.03 5.04 22.14
C TYR A 40 2.68 4.71 22.81
N CYS A 41 1.84 3.91 22.15
CA CYS A 41 0.54 3.48 22.66
C CYS A 41 0.67 2.65 23.94
N SER A 42 1.67 1.77 24.03
CA SER A 42 1.94 0.99 25.24
C SER A 42 2.35 1.89 26.42
N MET A 43 3.22 2.88 26.17
CA MET A 43 3.63 3.84 27.19
C MET A 43 2.46 4.70 27.66
N LEU A 44 1.63 5.17 26.72
CA LEU A 44 0.43 5.95 27.03
C LEU A 44 -0.58 5.13 27.85
N SER A 45 -0.80 3.86 27.48
CA SER A 45 -1.68 2.98 28.24
C SER A 45 -1.16 2.75 29.67
N ASN A 46 0.14 2.53 29.85
CA ASN A 46 0.75 2.36 31.18
C ASN A 46 0.64 3.63 32.03
N TYR A 47 0.84 4.81 31.43
CA TYR A 47 0.67 6.10 32.09
C TYR A 47 -0.76 6.29 32.59
N LEU A 48 -1.76 6.04 31.73
CA LEU A 48 -3.18 6.17 32.08
C LEU A 48 -3.60 5.19 33.19
N ILE A 49 -3.13 3.94 33.14
CA ILE A 49 -3.38 2.96 34.19
C ILE A 49 -2.76 3.42 35.52
N GLY A 50 -1.54 3.98 35.48
CA GLY A 50 -0.87 4.53 36.66
C GLY A 50 -1.57 5.76 37.26
N MET A 51 -2.24 6.58 36.45
CA MET A 51 -3.07 7.68 36.96
C MET A 51 -4.39 7.21 37.58
N ILE A 52 -5.01 6.17 37.02
CA ILE A 52 -6.27 5.61 37.54
C ILE A 52 -6.01 4.80 38.83
N TYR A 53 -4.85 4.14 38.93
CA TYR A 53 -4.47 3.28 40.04
C TYR A 53 -3.11 3.71 40.65
N PRO A 54 -3.06 4.87 41.34
CA PRO A 54 -1.81 5.43 41.86
C PRO A 54 -1.13 4.56 42.93
N ASP A 55 -1.90 3.70 43.63
CA ASP A 55 -1.40 2.80 44.66
C ASP A 55 -0.57 1.62 44.11
N PHE A 56 -0.45 1.50 42.78
CA PHE A 56 0.43 0.53 42.14
C PHE A 56 1.75 1.21 41.70
N PRO A 57 2.79 1.21 42.55
CA PRO A 57 4.03 1.98 42.33
C PRO A 57 4.76 1.63 41.03
N ARG A 58 4.54 0.42 40.49
CA ARG A 58 5.15 -0.03 39.22
C ARG A 58 4.62 0.73 38.00
N PHE A 59 3.35 1.13 38.00
CA PHE A 59 2.75 1.90 36.91
C PHE A 59 3.00 3.40 37.07
N TYR A 60 3.08 3.89 38.31
CA TYR A 60 3.42 5.28 38.63
C TYR A 60 4.90 5.62 38.39
N ALA A 61 5.83 4.67 38.55
CA ALA A 61 7.24 4.92 38.23
C ALA A 61 7.50 5.03 36.71
N LEU A 62 6.71 4.33 35.89
CA LEU A 62 6.80 4.38 34.42
C LEU A 62 6.17 5.64 33.83
N SER A 63 5.28 6.31 34.57
CA SER A 63 4.60 7.53 34.12
C SER A 63 5.47 8.78 34.17
N GLN A 64 6.64 8.71 34.83
CA GLN A 64 7.54 9.86 35.05
C GLN A 64 8.62 10.06 33.99
N TYR A 65 8.74 9.16 33.00
CA TYR A 65 9.73 9.30 31.94
C TYR A 65 9.16 10.10 30.76
N PRO A 66 9.85 11.18 30.31
CA PRO A 66 9.45 11.90 29.10
C PRO A 66 9.59 10.97 27.89
N ILE A 67 8.59 10.98 27.02
CA ILE A 67 8.50 10.04 25.91
C ILE A 67 9.11 10.65 24.64
N PRO A 68 9.91 9.87 23.90
CA PRO A 68 10.65 10.38 22.75
C PRO A 68 9.74 10.84 21.60
N TYR A 69 10.23 11.81 20.84
CA TYR A 69 9.67 12.21 19.56
C TYR A 69 9.96 11.14 18.51
N PHE A 70 8.94 10.74 17.76
CA PHE A 70 9.00 9.67 16.76
C PHE A 70 8.97 10.28 15.33
N PRO A 71 10.13 10.47 14.66
CA PRO A 71 10.19 11.12 13.36
C PRO A 71 9.60 10.27 12.23
N SER A 72 9.38 8.96 12.44
CA SER A 72 8.91 8.03 11.41
C SER A 72 7.54 8.38 10.83
N ALA A 73 6.69 9.10 11.57
CA ALA A 73 5.38 9.54 11.09
C ALA A 73 5.48 10.44 9.83
N SER A 74 6.44 11.37 9.85
CA SER A 74 6.71 12.25 8.71
C SER A 74 7.25 11.46 7.51
N LEU A 75 8.18 10.53 7.77
CA LEU A 75 8.76 9.66 6.76
C LEU A 75 7.70 8.74 6.12
N PHE A 76 6.78 8.20 6.92
CA PHE A 76 5.68 7.38 6.45
C PHE A 76 4.72 8.15 5.54
N GLY A 77 4.37 9.38 5.90
CA GLY A 77 3.55 10.25 5.07
C GLY A 77 4.21 10.56 3.72
N VAL A 78 5.50 10.94 3.74
CA VAL A 78 6.27 11.22 2.51
C VAL A 78 6.40 9.98 1.63
N ALA A 79 6.77 8.84 2.21
CA ALA A 79 6.90 7.58 1.47
C ALA A 79 5.58 7.16 0.83
N SER A 80 4.46 7.31 1.54
CA SER A 80 3.12 6.99 1.02
C SER A 80 2.72 7.89 -0.14
N PHE A 81 3.03 9.19 -0.04
CA PHE A 81 2.75 10.15 -1.10
C PHE A 81 3.56 9.82 -2.37
N ILE A 82 4.86 9.55 -2.22
CA ILE A 82 5.73 9.16 -3.34
C ILE A 82 5.24 7.88 -4.00
N LEU A 83 4.90 6.85 -3.20
CA LEU A 83 4.38 5.58 -3.73
C LEU A 83 3.09 5.80 -4.54
N ALA A 84 2.16 6.62 -4.03
CA ALA A 84 0.91 6.89 -4.73
C ALA A 84 1.11 7.66 -6.04
N MET A 85 2.02 8.64 -6.07
CA MET A 85 2.39 9.35 -7.30
C MET A 85 2.97 8.37 -8.34
N LEU A 86 3.86 7.48 -7.91
CA LEU A 86 4.46 6.46 -8.77
C LEU A 86 3.40 5.48 -9.30
N LEU A 87 2.46 5.04 -8.48
CA LEU A 87 1.33 4.19 -8.90
C LEU A 87 0.44 4.86 -9.96
N ILE A 88 0.15 6.16 -9.81
CA ILE A 88 -0.64 6.92 -10.79
C ILE A 88 0.12 6.99 -12.12
N VAL A 89 1.39 7.39 -12.10
CA VAL A 89 2.22 7.52 -13.31
C VAL A 89 2.36 6.17 -14.00
N THR A 90 2.64 5.10 -13.24
CA THR A 90 2.71 3.73 -13.76
C THR A 90 1.37 3.32 -14.38
N GLY A 91 0.24 3.53 -13.70
CA GLY A 91 -1.08 3.17 -14.21
C GLY A 91 -1.42 3.87 -15.53
N ILE A 92 -1.09 5.16 -15.67
CA ILE A 92 -1.31 5.92 -16.90
C ILE A 92 -0.43 5.39 -18.04
N LEU A 93 0.88 5.29 -17.84
CA LEU A 93 1.82 4.88 -18.86
C LEU A 93 1.57 3.44 -19.33
N PHE A 94 1.33 2.56 -18.36
CA PHE A 94 1.07 1.15 -18.60
C PHE A 94 -0.28 0.94 -19.31
N GLY A 95 -1.31 1.70 -18.90
CA GLY A 95 -2.56 1.80 -19.64
C GLY A 95 -2.31 2.19 -21.09
N LEU A 96 -1.70 3.34 -21.35
CA LEU A 96 -1.42 3.81 -22.72
C LEU A 96 -0.66 2.78 -23.57
N GLY A 97 0.30 2.06 -22.98
CA GLY A 97 1.03 0.98 -23.65
C GLY A 97 0.15 -0.18 -24.08
N PHE A 98 -0.73 -0.61 -23.17
CA PHE A 98 -1.75 -1.60 -23.47
C PHE A 98 -2.69 -1.13 -24.58
N TYR A 99 -3.23 0.10 -24.51
CA TYR A 99 -4.16 0.63 -25.51
C TYR A 99 -3.61 0.52 -26.95
N GLY A 100 -2.36 0.93 -27.16
CA GLY A 100 -1.79 0.89 -28.51
C GLY A 100 -1.41 -0.50 -29.00
N THR A 101 -1.25 -1.46 -28.09
CA THR A 101 -1.10 -2.89 -28.43
C THR A 101 -2.46 -3.48 -28.81
N TYR A 102 -3.54 -3.08 -28.11
CA TYR A 102 -4.90 -3.61 -28.31
C TYR A 102 -5.65 -3.07 -29.53
N LYS A 103 -5.32 -1.86 -30.01
CA LYS A 103 -5.97 -1.25 -31.19
C LYS A 103 -5.79 -2.09 -32.48
N ILE A 104 -4.93 -3.11 -32.47
CA ILE A 104 -4.51 -3.84 -33.67
C ILE A 104 -4.92 -5.33 -33.65
N GLY A 105 -5.47 -5.85 -32.54
CA GLY A 105 -5.90 -7.26 -32.51
C GLY A 105 -6.89 -7.71 -31.42
N GLY A 106 -7.17 -6.92 -30.37
CA GLY A 106 -7.77 -7.45 -29.13
C GLY A 106 -9.24 -7.15 -28.82
N GLY A 107 -9.97 -6.42 -29.67
CA GLY A 107 -11.38 -6.10 -29.44
C GLY A 107 -11.70 -5.35 -28.13
N ILE A 108 -12.94 -5.47 -27.65
CA ILE A 108 -13.51 -4.79 -26.46
C ILE A 108 -12.79 -5.18 -25.15
N MET A 109 -12.26 -6.40 -25.04
CA MET A 109 -11.63 -6.91 -23.83
C MET A 109 -10.31 -6.19 -23.48
N GLY A 110 -9.54 -5.78 -24.49
CA GLY A 110 -8.34 -4.97 -24.29
C GLY A 110 -8.64 -3.56 -23.78
N VAL A 111 -9.77 -2.98 -24.23
CA VAL A 111 -10.26 -1.66 -23.78
C VAL A 111 -10.82 -1.72 -22.36
N VAL A 112 -11.46 -2.83 -21.98
CA VAL A 112 -11.92 -3.05 -20.60
C VAL A 112 -10.72 -3.25 -19.66
N GLY A 113 -9.71 -4.02 -20.06
CA GLY A 113 -8.46 -4.18 -19.30
C GLY A 113 -7.70 -2.85 -19.14
N LEU A 114 -7.69 -2.02 -20.19
CA LEU A 114 -7.17 -0.66 -20.16
C LEU A 114 -7.90 0.23 -19.15
N ALA A 115 -9.21 0.37 -19.31
CA ALA A 115 -10.02 1.28 -18.52
C ALA A 115 -10.00 0.90 -17.03
N SER A 116 -9.99 -0.39 -16.73
CA SER A 116 -9.85 -0.92 -15.37
C SER A 116 -8.45 -0.73 -14.79
N SER A 117 -7.38 -0.86 -15.59
CA SER A 117 -6.01 -0.61 -15.11
C SER A 117 -5.78 0.85 -14.70
N VAL A 118 -6.20 1.79 -15.54
CA VAL A 118 -6.05 3.22 -15.27
C VAL A 118 -6.94 3.63 -14.10
N LYS A 119 -8.23 3.24 -14.11
CA LYS A 119 -9.15 3.59 -13.02
C LYS A 119 -8.77 2.92 -11.70
N GLY A 120 -8.39 1.65 -11.75
CA GLY A 120 -8.08 0.84 -10.57
C GLY A 120 -6.77 1.25 -9.89
N MET A 121 -5.68 1.46 -10.65
CA MET A 121 -4.41 1.93 -10.09
C MET A 121 -4.53 3.36 -9.55
N VAL A 122 -5.23 4.25 -10.27
CA VAL A 122 -5.46 5.62 -9.81
C VAL A 122 -6.37 5.64 -8.57
N ALA A 123 -7.46 4.88 -8.56
CA ALA A 123 -8.35 4.81 -7.40
C ALA A 123 -7.64 4.22 -6.17
N GLY A 124 -6.87 3.14 -6.34
CA GLY A 124 -6.06 2.55 -5.26
C GLY A 124 -5.02 3.54 -4.71
N ALA A 125 -4.32 4.27 -5.58
CA ALA A 125 -3.36 5.29 -5.18
C ALA A 125 -4.03 6.48 -4.45
N LEU A 126 -5.20 6.93 -4.93
CA LEU A 126 -5.96 8.00 -4.28
C LEU A 126 -6.45 7.58 -2.90
N LEU A 127 -6.89 6.33 -2.72
CA LEU A 127 -7.27 5.81 -1.42
C LEU A 127 -6.08 5.76 -0.45
N ILE A 128 -4.88 5.40 -0.93
CA ILE A 128 -3.66 5.47 -0.11
C ILE A 128 -3.35 6.92 0.29
N ILE A 129 -3.48 7.89 -0.62
CA ILE A 129 -3.28 9.33 -0.31
C ILE A 129 -4.32 9.83 0.68
N VAL A 130 -5.61 9.61 0.41
CA VAL A 130 -6.71 10.05 1.28
C VAL A 130 -6.58 9.41 2.66
N GLY A 131 -6.19 8.15 2.73
CA GLY A 131 -5.91 7.47 4.00
C GLY A 131 -4.78 8.14 4.79
N ASN A 132 -3.73 8.63 4.12
CA ASN A 132 -2.65 9.37 4.78
C ASN A 132 -3.02 10.80 5.18
N LEU A 133 -3.80 11.49 4.36
CA LEU A 133 -4.24 12.86 4.63
C LEU A 133 -5.35 12.92 5.70
N THR A 134 -6.12 11.85 5.83
CA THR A 134 -7.19 11.75 6.84
C THR A 134 -6.59 11.28 8.15
N THR A 135 -6.61 12.13 9.17
CA THR A 135 -6.27 11.73 10.53
C THR A 135 -7.38 10.83 11.10
N GLY A 136 -7.07 9.56 11.35
CA GLY A 136 -8.00 8.61 11.94
C GLY A 136 -8.13 8.76 13.46
N TYR A 137 -7.03 9.04 14.16
CA TYR A 137 -6.98 9.17 15.62
C TYR A 137 -5.89 10.16 16.05
N VAL A 138 -6.12 10.84 17.18
CA VAL A 138 -5.14 11.70 17.85
C VAL A 138 -5.00 11.24 19.30
N TYR A 139 -3.83 10.73 19.68
CA TYR A 139 -3.66 10.00 20.95
C TYR A 139 -3.51 10.89 22.19
N ALA A 140 -3.06 12.14 22.03
CA ALA A 140 -2.95 13.07 23.16
C ALA A 140 -4.04 14.15 23.18
N TYR A 141 -4.64 14.50 22.04
CA TYR A 141 -5.56 15.65 21.96
C TYR A 141 -6.83 15.47 22.82
N THR A 142 -7.37 14.25 22.89
CA THR A 142 -8.53 13.92 23.75
C THR A 142 -8.20 13.81 25.24
N LEU A 143 -6.92 13.68 25.61
CA LEU A 143 -6.48 13.54 27.00
C LEU A 143 -5.86 14.82 27.56
N VAL A 144 -5.48 15.77 26.70
CA VAL A 144 -4.95 17.11 27.07
C VAL A 144 -5.98 17.97 27.81
N GLU A 145 -7.28 17.70 27.67
CA GLU A 145 -8.31 18.35 28.50
C GLU A 145 -8.29 17.87 29.97
N MET A 146 -7.57 16.78 30.28
CA MET A 146 -7.43 16.22 31.62
C MET A 146 -5.96 16.22 32.07
N ALA A 147 -5.54 17.34 32.65
CA ALA A 147 -4.25 17.56 33.31
C ALA A 147 -3.02 17.62 32.38
N SER A 148 -1.91 18.11 32.93
CA SER A 148 -0.59 18.29 32.31
C SER A 148 0.02 16.96 31.84
N VAL A 149 -0.49 16.40 30.74
CA VAL A 149 -0.01 15.14 30.16
C VAL A 149 1.37 15.36 29.53
N PRO A 150 2.41 14.57 29.87
CA PRO A 150 3.77 14.72 29.33
C PRO A 150 3.94 14.16 27.89
N PHE A 151 2.84 13.93 27.17
CA PHE A 151 2.83 13.30 25.84
C PHE A 151 2.49 14.34 24.76
N TYR A 152 3.25 14.33 23.67
CA TYR A 152 2.91 15.11 22.48
C TYR A 152 1.77 14.46 21.69
N PRO A 153 0.83 15.23 21.14
CA PRO A 153 -0.21 14.68 20.26
C PRO A 153 0.42 14.04 19.03
N VAL A 154 0.14 12.75 18.86
CA VAL A 154 0.51 11.99 17.66
C VAL A 154 -0.77 11.75 16.84
N THR A 155 -0.74 12.19 15.59
CA THR A 155 -1.78 11.92 14.60
C THR A 155 -1.44 10.64 13.86
N THR A 156 -2.43 9.76 13.68
CA THR A 156 -2.25 8.57 12.84
C THR A 156 -3.10 8.63 11.58
N PRO A 157 -2.60 8.11 10.45
CA PRO A 157 -3.37 8.02 9.22
C PRO A 157 -4.55 7.04 9.37
N ASN A 158 -5.52 7.15 8.46
CA ASN A 158 -6.65 6.24 8.39
C ASN A 158 -6.23 4.93 7.70
N PHE A 159 -5.73 3.99 8.50
CA PHE A 159 -5.26 2.68 8.05
C PHE A 159 -6.31 1.90 7.26
N VAL A 160 -7.59 1.94 7.68
CA VAL A 160 -8.67 1.22 6.98
C VAL A 160 -8.78 1.67 5.53
N VAL A 161 -8.78 2.99 5.28
CA VAL A 161 -8.85 3.55 3.93
C VAL A 161 -7.61 3.17 3.10
N MET A 162 -6.43 3.18 3.72
CA MET A 162 -5.19 2.74 3.04
C MET A 162 -5.25 1.27 2.63
N TRP A 163 -5.71 0.38 3.51
CA TRP A 163 -5.83 -1.05 3.23
C TRP A 163 -6.88 -1.36 2.17
N ILE A 164 -7.99 -0.63 2.15
CA ILE A 164 -8.95 -0.67 1.04
C ILE A 164 -8.26 -0.28 -0.28
N GLY A 165 -7.37 0.72 -0.25
CA GLY A 165 -6.53 1.08 -1.39
C GLY A 165 -5.71 -0.11 -1.92
N PHE A 166 -5.05 -0.86 -1.05
CA PHE A 166 -4.31 -2.08 -1.44
C PHE A 166 -5.22 -3.18 -2.00
N ILE A 167 -6.43 -3.38 -1.46
CA ILE A 167 -7.41 -4.32 -2.01
C ILE A 167 -7.81 -3.92 -3.43
N VAL A 168 -8.08 -2.63 -3.67
CA VAL A 168 -8.38 -2.10 -5.01
C VAL A 168 -7.20 -2.32 -5.97
N LEU A 169 -5.96 -2.11 -5.53
CA LEU A 169 -4.77 -2.43 -6.31
C LEU A 169 -4.69 -3.93 -6.64
N GLY A 170 -4.98 -4.81 -5.67
CA GLY A 170 -5.02 -6.25 -5.88
C GLY A 170 -6.06 -6.65 -6.93
N VAL A 171 -7.31 -6.17 -6.82
CA VAL A 171 -8.35 -6.40 -7.83
C VAL A 171 -7.90 -5.90 -9.22
N THR A 172 -7.22 -4.76 -9.28
CA THR A 172 -6.66 -4.23 -10.52
C THR A 172 -5.62 -5.17 -11.12
N CYS A 173 -4.75 -5.76 -10.30
CA CYS A 173 -3.74 -6.73 -10.73
C CYS A 173 -4.37 -8.04 -11.26
N ILE A 174 -5.52 -8.48 -10.72
CA ILE A 174 -6.28 -9.62 -11.28
C ILE A 174 -6.75 -9.32 -12.69
N ILE A 175 -7.35 -8.14 -12.89
CA ILE A 175 -7.90 -7.73 -14.19
C ILE A 175 -6.78 -7.57 -15.21
N LEU A 176 -5.67 -6.91 -14.82
CA LEU A 176 -4.48 -6.76 -15.65
C LEU A 176 -3.85 -8.09 -16.02
N GLY A 177 -3.74 -9.02 -15.07
CA GLY A 177 -3.19 -10.34 -15.32
C GLY A 177 -4.05 -11.14 -16.30
N SER A 178 -5.37 -11.09 -16.09
CA SER A 178 -6.35 -11.73 -16.98
C SER A 178 -6.31 -11.14 -18.39
N ALA A 179 -6.21 -9.81 -18.52
CA ALA A 179 -6.09 -9.14 -19.81
C ALA A 179 -4.80 -9.56 -20.54
N SER A 180 -3.67 -9.55 -19.83
CA SER A 180 -2.36 -9.96 -20.35
C SER A 180 -2.38 -11.38 -20.91
N MET A 181 -2.96 -12.32 -20.17
CA MET A 181 -3.06 -13.72 -20.61
C MET A 181 -3.94 -13.87 -21.85
N ARG A 182 -5.04 -13.12 -21.95
CA ARG A 182 -6.00 -13.24 -23.06
C ARG A 182 -5.45 -12.77 -24.39
N VAL A 183 -4.48 -11.87 -24.38
CA VAL A 183 -3.93 -11.29 -25.62
C VAL A 183 -2.51 -11.71 -25.94
N ARG A 184 -1.97 -12.64 -25.16
CA ARG A 184 -0.62 -13.17 -25.35
C ARG A 184 -0.36 -13.60 -26.80
N GLU A 185 -1.36 -14.20 -27.46
CA GLU A 185 -1.28 -14.74 -28.83
C GLU A 185 -1.18 -13.63 -29.89
N MET A 186 -1.45 -12.38 -29.52
CA MET A 186 -1.37 -11.20 -30.39
C MET A 186 -0.02 -10.47 -30.24
N THR A 187 0.94 -11.08 -29.55
CA THR A 187 2.24 -10.47 -29.22
C THR A 187 3.38 -11.38 -29.65
N GLU A 188 4.55 -10.82 -29.91
CA GLU A 188 5.74 -11.62 -30.30
C GLU A 188 6.25 -12.53 -29.18
N LYS A 189 5.91 -12.24 -27.92
CA LYS A 189 6.37 -12.96 -26.72
C LYS A 189 5.18 -13.41 -25.87
N PRO A 190 4.41 -14.40 -26.33
CA PRO A 190 3.23 -14.89 -25.61
C PRO A 190 3.59 -15.44 -24.22
N SER A 191 4.75 -16.07 -24.07
CA SER A 191 5.23 -16.60 -22.79
C SER A 191 5.50 -15.51 -21.75
N ALA A 192 6.02 -14.35 -22.17
CA ALA A 192 6.26 -13.21 -21.29
C ALA A 192 4.95 -12.59 -20.78
N PHE A 193 3.96 -12.40 -21.67
CA PHE A 193 2.64 -11.91 -21.28
C PHE A 193 1.87 -12.89 -20.39
N TYR A 194 2.01 -14.19 -20.63
CA TYR A 194 1.43 -15.22 -19.75
C TYR A 194 2.08 -15.19 -18.36
N ALA A 195 3.41 -15.22 -18.28
CA ALA A 195 4.14 -15.19 -17.01
C ALA A 195 3.88 -13.89 -16.22
N ALA A 196 3.94 -12.73 -16.87
CA ALA A 196 3.60 -11.45 -16.26
C ALA A 196 2.15 -11.44 -15.74
N GLY A 197 1.23 -12.00 -16.53
CA GLY A 197 -0.16 -12.13 -16.11
C GLY A 197 -0.35 -13.00 -14.88
N THR A 198 0.33 -14.15 -14.81
CA THR A 198 0.28 -15.06 -13.66
C THR A 198 0.85 -14.39 -12.40
N LEU A 199 2.02 -13.75 -12.52
CA LEU A 199 2.67 -13.05 -11.42
C LEU A 199 1.82 -11.88 -10.89
N SER A 200 1.13 -11.16 -11.78
CA SER A 200 0.20 -10.10 -11.40
C SER A 200 -1.00 -10.65 -10.61
N ILE A 201 -1.53 -11.82 -10.97
CA ILE A 201 -2.61 -12.46 -10.21
C ILE A 201 -2.10 -12.96 -8.85
N LEU A 202 -0.90 -13.52 -8.78
CA LEU A 202 -0.31 -13.96 -7.49
C LEU A 202 -0.08 -12.76 -6.56
N CYS A 203 0.48 -11.67 -7.07
CA CYS A 203 0.61 -10.41 -6.33
C CYS A 203 -0.75 -9.90 -5.80
N ALA A 204 -1.81 -10.05 -6.58
CA ALA A 204 -3.14 -9.63 -6.16
C ALA A 204 -3.62 -10.37 -4.92
N VAL A 205 -3.34 -11.67 -4.84
CA VAL A 205 -3.69 -12.50 -3.67
C VAL A 205 -3.02 -11.94 -2.43
N ASP A 206 -1.74 -11.58 -2.51
CA ASP A 206 -0.99 -11.01 -1.39
C ASP A 206 -1.58 -9.66 -0.92
N PHE A 207 -1.88 -8.76 -1.86
CA PHE A 207 -2.45 -7.45 -1.53
C PHE A 207 -3.87 -7.54 -0.95
N ILE A 208 -4.70 -8.43 -1.48
CA ILE A 208 -6.07 -8.64 -0.99
C ILE A 208 -6.03 -9.34 0.38
N ALA A 209 -5.26 -10.42 0.52
CA ALA A 209 -5.15 -11.15 1.78
C ALA A 209 -4.60 -10.26 2.88
N GLY A 210 -3.49 -9.55 2.63
CA GLY A 210 -2.92 -8.59 3.58
C GLY A 210 -3.92 -7.49 3.94
N GLY A 211 -4.60 -6.91 2.95
CA GLY A 211 -5.59 -5.85 3.18
C GLY A 211 -6.78 -6.32 4.01
N LEU A 212 -7.31 -7.51 3.74
CA LEU A 212 -8.43 -8.08 4.49
C LEU A 212 -8.08 -8.36 5.95
N VAL A 213 -6.92 -8.96 6.22
CA VAL A 213 -6.49 -9.24 7.60
C VAL A 213 -6.39 -7.94 8.40
N ASN A 214 -5.78 -6.90 7.81
CA ASN A 214 -5.62 -5.60 8.46
C ASN A 214 -6.93 -4.81 8.67
N ILE A 215 -7.97 -5.06 7.85
CA ILE A 215 -9.30 -4.46 8.03
C ILE A 215 -10.06 -5.21 9.14
N VAL A 216 -10.03 -6.54 9.12
CA VAL A 216 -10.75 -7.37 10.11
C VAL A 216 -10.16 -7.17 11.52
N GLY A 217 -8.84 -7.05 11.65
CA GLY A 217 -8.18 -6.74 12.91
C GLY A 217 -8.46 -5.34 13.48
N GLY A 218 -8.94 -4.40 12.65
CA GLY A 218 -9.17 -2.99 13.04
C GLY A 218 -10.55 -2.67 13.61
N HIS A 219 -11.52 -3.58 13.54
CA HIS A 219 -12.91 -3.32 13.92
C HIS A 219 -13.34 -4.01 15.21
N THR A 220 -12.73 -3.69 16.35
CA THR A 220 -13.39 -3.91 17.64
C THR A 220 -12.91 -2.91 18.70
N MET A 221 -13.90 -2.27 19.36
CA MET A 221 -13.84 -1.65 20.71
C MET A 221 -13.68 -0.11 20.85
N GLY A 222 -14.20 0.42 21.97
CA GLY A 222 -14.22 1.84 22.35
C GLY A 222 -13.35 2.15 23.59
N GLY A 223 -12.90 3.40 23.75
CA GLY A 223 -12.12 3.85 24.92
C GLY A 223 -10.66 3.35 24.93
N LEU A 224 -10.12 2.98 26.10
CA LEU A 224 -8.79 2.35 26.28
C LEU A 224 -8.59 1.13 25.34
N LEU A 225 -9.69 0.47 25.00
CA LEU A 225 -9.71 -0.66 24.08
C LEU A 225 -9.44 -0.25 22.62
N ARG A 226 -9.60 1.03 22.23
CA ARG A 226 -9.16 1.55 20.92
C ARG A 226 -7.64 1.63 20.82
N LEU A 227 -6.99 1.98 21.92
CA LEU A 227 -5.52 2.02 22.01
C LEU A 227 -4.95 0.61 21.84
N LEU A 228 -5.55 -0.37 22.52
CA LEU A 228 -5.20 -1.79 22.37
C LEU A 228 -5.56 -2.35 20.98
N GLY A 229 -6.72 -1.96 20.42
CA GLY A 229 -7.15 -2.34 19.07
C GLY A 229 -6.21 -1.83 17.98
N LEU A 230 -5.78 -0.57 18.05
CA LEU A 230 -4.77 -0.03 17.15
C LEU A 230 -3.43 -0.74 17.33
N MET A 231 -2.98 -0.98 18.57
CA MET A 231 -1.74 -1.72 18.81
C MET A 231 -1.76 -3.11 18.16
N ASN A 232 -2.90 -3.80 18.22
CA ASN A 232 -3.10 -5.06 17.51
C ASN A 232 -3.09 -4.88 15.99
N GLN A 233 -3.81 -3.90 15.46
CA GLN A 233 -3.84 -3.62 14.01
C GLN A 233 -2.44 -3.29 13.45
N LEU A 234 -1.64 -2.53 14.18
CA LEU A 234 -0.26 -2.19 13.80
C LEU A 234 0.69 -3.38 13.95
N ARG A 235 0.51 -4.20 14.99
CA ARG A 235 1.26 -5.46 15.15
C ARG A 235 0.97 -6.44 14.02
N GLU A 236 -0.30 -6.63 13.69
CA GLU A 236 -0.73 -7.45 12.55
C GLU A 236 -0.22 -6.88 11.23
N GLY A 237 -0.32 -5.57 11.01
CA GLY A 237 0.24 -4.92 9.83
C GLY A 237 1.75 -5.11 9.69
N SER A 238 2.49 -5.10 10.82
CA SER A 238 3.92 -5.36 10.84
C SER A 238 4.28 -6.83 10.62
N SER A 239 3.47 -7.78 11.14
CA SER A 239 3.70 -9.21 10.95
C SER A 239 3.38 -9.66 9.52
N LEU A 240 2.51 -8.94 8.82
CA LEU A 240 2.15 -9.16 7.42
C LEU A 240 3.09 -8.45 6.43
N ALA A 241 4.11 -7.72 6.91
CA ALA A 241 5.07 -7.03 6.04
C ALA A 241 5.70 -7.96 5.00
N GLY A 242 5.98 -9.22 5.38
CA GLY A 242 6.49 -10.24 4.46
C GLY A 242 5.58 -10.49 3.26
N ILE A 243 4.25 -10.52 3.46
CA ILE A 243 3.27 -10.73 2.38
C ILE A 243 3.31 -9.56 1.40
N TYR A 244 3.36 -8.32 1.88
CA TYR A 244 3.45 -7.16 1.01
C TYR A 244 4.79 -7.07 0.26
N ILE A 245 5.90 -7.43 0.90
CA ILE A 245 7.22 -7.50 0.22
C ILE A 245 7.19 -8.53 -0.89
N ILE A 246 6.62 -9.72 -0.66
CA ILE A 246 6.45 -10.75 -1.68
C ILE A 246 5.56 -10.24 -2.82
N GLY A 247 4.41 -9.63 -2.50
CA GLY A 247 3.53 -9.03 -3.50
C GLY A 247 4.24 -7.99 -4.38
N PHE A 248 5.01 -7.08 -3.77
CA PHE A 248 5.80 -6.09 -4.52
C PHE A 248 6.95 -6.73 -5.33
N ALA A 249 7.58 -7.80 -4.84
CA ALA A 249 8.59 -8.53 -5.62
C ALA A 249 7.98 -9.24 -6.83
N LEU A 250 6.78 -9.82 -6.69
CA LEU A 250 6.06 -10.46 -7.79
C LEU A 250 5.65 -9.45 -8.86
N ILE A 251 5.10 -8.29 -8.46
CA ILE A 251 4.71 -7.25 -9.43
C ILE A 251 5.93 -6.59 -10.08
N PHE A 252 7.06 -6.48 -9.37
CA PHE A 252 8.33 -6.04 -9.95
C PHE A 252 8.75 -6.92 -11.13
N ILE A 253 8.74 -8.25 -10.94
CA ILE A 253 9.09 -9.20 -12.00
C ILE A 253 8.06 -9.11 -13.13
N ALA A 254 6.76 -9.00 -12.83
CA ALA A 254 5.72 -8.83 -13.84
C ALA A 254 5.95 -7.56 -14.70
N PHE A 255 6.32 -6.44 -14.09
CA PHE A 255 6.63 -5.19 -14.78
C PHE A 255 7.85 -5.29 -15.71
N ILE A 256 8.90 -5.99 -15.30
CA ILE A 256 10.06 -6.26 -16.17
C ILE A 256 9.63 -7.10 -17.38
N LEU A 257 8.83 -8.15 -17.16
CA LEU A 257 8.36 -9.02 -18.23
C LEU A 257 7.46 -8.28 -19.22
N TRP A 258 6.55 -7.43 -18.72
CA TRP A 258 5.75 -6.57 -19.60
C TRP A 258 6.60 -5.56 -20.36
N ALA A 259 7.57 -4.91 -19.72
CA ALA A 259 8.48 -3.97 -20.38
C ALA A 259 9.25 -4.65 -21.53
N TRP A 260 9.77 -5.85 -21.28
CA TRP A 260 10.47 -6.66 -22.27
C TRP A 260 9.56 -7.06 -23.42
N ALA A 261 8.33 -7.48 -23.13
CA ALA A 261 7.37 -7.88 -24.15
C ALA A 261 6.94 -6.72 -25.05
N PHE A 262 6.72 -5.52 -24.48
CA PHE A 262 6.44 -4.30 -25.25
C PHE A 262 7.64 -3.82 -26.06
N TYR A 263 8.85 -3.92 -25.51
CA TYR A 263 10.07 -3.52 -26.22
C TYR A 263 10.33 -4.42 -27.43
N SER A 264 10.21 -5.73 -27.25
CA SER A 264 10.45 -6.71 -28.31
C SER A 264 9.45 -6.52 -29.46
N SER A 265 8.19 -6.20 -29.15
CA SER A 265 7.14 -5.99 -30.16
C SER A 265 7.34 -4.75 -31.07
N ARG A 266 8.42 -3.96 -30.89
CA ARG A 266 8.74 -2.80 -31.74
C ARG A 266 9.44 -3.17 -33.05
N SER A 267 9.94 -4.39 -33.18
CA SER A 267 10.69 -4.82 -34.37
C SER A 267 9.81 -5.19 -35.58
N LEU A 268 8.49 -5.29 -35.41
CA LEU A 268 7.48 -5.43 -36.47
C LEU A 268 7.04 -4.08 -37.06
#